data_AF-A0A3P6QY75-F1
#
_entry.id   AF-A0A3P6QY75-F1
#
_cell.length_a   1.000
_cell.length_b   1.000
_cell.length_c   1.000
_cell.angle_alpha   90.00
_cell.angle_beta   90.00
_cell.angle_gamma   90.00
#
_symmetry.space_group_name_H-M   'P 1'
#
loop_
_entity.id
_entity.type
_entity.pdbx_description
1 polymer ?
#
loop_
_entity_poly.entity_id
_entity_poly.type
_entity_poly.pdbx_seq_one_letter_code
_entity_poly.pdbx_strand_id
1 'polypeptide(L)'
;MLLSLSISGVPFVGADVGGFFGNPDEQLLTRWYEAAAFQPFFRAHAHIDTKRREPWLFSRPTMEAIRQAIRRRYALLPYWYALFREHALTGAPPMRPIWFEFPKEQKFFDYEKAWMVGNALLVHPVVEKDTYSVNVDLPAGEQSVSSCSM
;
A
#
# COMPACT_ATOMS: atom_id res chain seq x y z
N MET A 1 -8.49 8.77 -0.65
CA MET A 1 -7.70 9.81 0.08
C MET A 1 -6.27 9.95 -0.43
N LEU A 2 -5.40 8.93 -0.34
CA LEU A 2 -3.99 9.09 -0.72
C LEU A 2 -3.82 9.33 -2.23
N LEU A 3 -4.56 8.59 -3.05
CA LEU A 3 -4.57 8.76 -4.51
C LEU A 3 -4.94 10.17 -4.95
N SER A 4 -5.94 10.79 -4.32
CA SER A 4 -6.35 12.15 -4.64
C SER A 4 -5.25 13.17 -4.31
N LEU A 5 -4.53 13.00 -3.19
CA LEU A 5 -3.38 13.85 -2.86
C LEU A 5 -2.22 13.64 -3.85
N SER A 6 -1.95 12.38 -4.22
CA SER A 6 -0.87 12.03 -5.15
C SER A 6 -1.06 12.68 -6.53
N ILE A 7 -2.26 12.61 -7.12
CA ILE A 7 -2.54 13.28 -8.40
C ILE A 7 -2.61 14.81 -8.28
N SER A 8 -2.81 15.34 -7.07
CA SER A 8 -2.84 16.78 -6.80
C SER A 8 -1.44 17.36 -6.53
N GLY A 9 -0.37 16.61 -6.81
CA GLY A 9 1.01 17.06 -6.64
C GLY A 9 1.55 16.97 -5.21
N VAL A 10 0.86 16.27 -4.31
CA VAL A 10 1.35 15.97 -2.95
C VAL A 10 1.64 14.45 -2.88
N PRO A 11 2.84 14.00 -3.32
CA PRO A 11 3.12 12.57 -3.52
C PRO A 11 3.53 11.84 -2.24
N PHE A 12 4.09 12.54 -1.24
CA PHE A 12 4.67 11.91 -0.06
C PHE A 12 3.62 11.75 1.04
N VAL A 13 2.68 10.85 0.80
CA VAL A 13 1.46 10.69 1.58
C VAL A 13 1.32 9.29 2.18
N GLY A 14 0.58 9.21 3.28
CA GLY A 14 0.32 7.97 4.01
C GLY A 14 -0.75 8.17 5.06
N ALA A 15 -1.22 7.06 5.65
CA ALA A 15 -2.12 7.06 6.80
C ALA A 15 -1.45 6.36 8.00
N ASP A 16 -1.90 6.68 9.21
CA ASP A 16 -1.36 6.08 10.43
C ASP A 16 -1.63 4.57 10.45
N VAL A 17 -0.55 3.77 10.38
CA VAL A 17 -0.65 2.31 10.33
C VAL A 17 -1.19 1.77 11.64
N GLY A 18 -2.26 0.99 11.53
CA GLY A 18 -3.07 0.49 12.65
C GLY A 18 -4.18 1.46 13.10
N GLY A 19 -4.27 2.66 12.54
CA GLY A 19 -5.29 3.67 12.86
C GLY A 19 -4.98 4.44 14.12
N PHE A 20 -5.23 5.76 14.12
CA PHE A 20 -4.82 6.60 15.24
C PHE A 20 -5.60 6.30 16.53
N PHE A 21 -6.93 6.22 16.44
CA PHE A 21 -7.82 5.92 17.56
C PHE A 21 -8.20 4.44 17.61
N GLY A 22 -8.49 3.96 18.83
CA GLY A 22 -8.92 2.59 19.08
C GLY A 22 -7.77 1.58 19.09
N ASN A 23 -8.13 0.31 19.28
CA ASN A 23 -7.18 -0.80 19.35
C ASN A 23 -7.47 -1.77 18.20
N PRO A 24 -6.65 -1.82 17.13
CA PRO A 24 -6.85 -2.78 16.06
C PRO A 24 -6.64 -4.21 16.58
N ASP A 25 -7.39 -5.17 16.05
CA ASP A 25 -7.07 -6.58 16.22
C ASP A 25 -5.83 -6.96 15.37
N GLU A 26 -5.30 -8.16 15.60
CA GLU A 26 -4.09 -8.63 14.93
C GLU A 26 -4.24 -8.73 13.41
N GLN A 27 -5.43 -9.12 12.94
CA GLN A 27 -5.71 -9.24 11.51
C GLN A 27 -5.68 -7.86 10.86
N LEU A 28 -6.40 -6.89 11.43
CA LEU A 28 -6.44 -5.52 10.94
C LEU A 28 -5.06 -4.88 10.97
N LEU A 29 -4.30 -5.03 12.06
CA LEU A 29 -2.95 -4.47 12.15
C LEU A 29 -2.04 -5.05 11.07
N THR A 30 -2.07 -6.37 10.88
CA THR A 30 -1.30 -7.07 9.84
C THR A 30 -1.64 -6.54 8.45
N ARG A 31 -2.93 -6.50 8.09
CA ARG A 31 -3.38 -5.99 6.78
C ARG A 31 -2.99 -4.53 6.55
N TRP A 32 -3.00 -3.71 7.60
CA TRP A 32 -2.57 -2.33 7.50
C TRP A 32 -1.08 -2.21 7.17
N TYR A 33 -0.22 -2.99 7.84
CA TYR A 33 1.21 -3.04 7.53
C TYR A 33 1.48 -3.51 6.11
N GLU A 34 0.75 -4.53 5.64
CA GLU A 34 0.85 -5.05 4.28
C GLU A 34 0.48 -3.98 3.24
N ALA A 35 -0.63 -3.25 3.44
CA ALA A 35 -1.05 -2.19 2.54
C ALA A 35 -0.08 -0.99 2.57
N ALA A 36 0.30 -0.54 3.77
CA ALA A 36 1.08 0.67 3.95
C ALA A 36 2.57 0.51 3.59
N ALA A 37 3.09 -0.72 3.57
CA ALA A 37 4.39 -1.01 2.99
C ALA A 37 4.50 -0.51 1.53
N PHE A 38 3.38 -0.42 0.81
CA PHE A 38 3.29 0.07 -0.56
C PHE A 38 2.74 1.50 -0.69
N GLN A 39 2.68 2.27 0.40
CA GLN A 39 2.29 3.69 0.40
C GLN A 39 3.54 4.58 0.52
N PRO A 40 3.56 5.78 -0.10
CA PRO A 40 4.75 6.63 -0.13
C PRO A 40 5.33 6.96 1.26
N PHE A 41 4.50 7.45 2.19
CA PHE A 41 4.86 7.68 3.59
C PHE A 41 4.36 6.53 4.46
N PHE A 42 5.26 5.88 5.20
CA PHE A 42 4.97 4.67 5.96
C PHE A 42 5.31 4.86 7.44
N ARG A 43 4.27 5.04 8.27
CA ARG A 43 4.41 5.31 9.71
C ARG A 43 3.30 4.63 10.51
N ALA A 44 3.67 3.86 11.53
CA ALA A 44 2.74 3.45 12.58
C ALA A 44 2.65 4.55 13.64
N HIS A 45 1.43 4.89 14.05
CA HIS A 45 1.20 5.92 15.05
C HIS A 45 -0.09 5.64 15.84
N ALA A 46 -0.20 6.22 17.03
CA ALA A 46 -1.20 5.84 18.00
C ALA A 46 -1.58 6.97 18.97
N HIS A 47 -2.87 7.04 19.30
CA HIS A 47 -3.38 7.93 20.36
C HIS A 47 -2.92 7.47 21.74
N ILE A 48 -2.82 8.42 22.69
CA ILE A 48 -2.30 8.17 24.05
C ILE A 48 -3.10 7.12 24.84
N ASP A 49 -4.42 7.04 24.60
CA ASP A 49 -5.32 6.08 25.28
C ASP A 49 -5.30 4.66 24.68
N THR A 50 -4.49 4.42 23.65
CA THR A 50 -4.41 3.10 23.02
C THR A 50 -3.42 2.19 23.74
N LYS A 51 -3.63 0.89 23.62
CA LYS A 51 -2.64 -0.10 24.07
C LYS A 51 -1.37 0.04 23.23
N ARG A 52 -0.23 -0.29 23.83
CA ARG A 52 1.03 -0.45 23.11
C ARG A 52 0.87 -1.51 22.02
N ARG A 53 1.42 -1.23 20.85
CA ARG A 53 1.22 -2.02 19.63
C ARG A 53 2.45 -2.01 18.72
N GLU A 54 3.63 -1.92 19.32
CA GLU A 54 4.85 -2.27 18.62
C GLU A 54 4.74 -3.71 18.08
N PRO A 55 5.18 -4.01 16.85
CA PRO A 55 4.88 -5.28 16.19
C PRO A 55 5.29 -6.55 16.95
N TRP A 56 6.32 -6.46 17.80
CA TRP A 56 6.82 -7.57 18.60
C TRP A 56 5.98 -7.88 19.85
N LEU A 57 4.92 -7.11 20.13
CA LEU A 57 3.99 -7.36 21.24
C LEU A 57 2.87 -8.35 20.88
N PHE A 58 2.70 -8.64 19.59
CA PHE A 58 1.63 -9.51 19.08
C PHE A 58 2.08 -10.95 18.93
N SER A 59 1.14 -11.83 18.57
CA SER A 59 1.44 -13.23 18.31
C SER A 59 2.57 -13.40 17.28
N ARG A 60 3.30 -14.51 17.37
CA ARG A 60 4.40 -14.82 16.45
C ARG A 60 3.99 -14.77 14.97
N PRO A 61 2.85 -15.35 14.54
CA PRO A 61 2.38 -15.23 13.15
C PRO A 61 2.21 -13.77 12.70
N THR A 62 1.57 -12.93 13.52
CA THR A 62 1.37 -11.51 13.26
C THR A 62 2.68 -10.74 13.16
N MET A 63 3.60 -10.97 14.09
CA MET A 63 4.93 -10.39 14.05
C MET A 63 5.70 -10.78 12.78
N GLU A 64 5.64 -12.05 12.37
CA GLU A 64 6.29 -12.51 11.13
C GLU A 64 5.68 -11.89 9.88
N ALA A 65 4.36 -11.80 9.78
CA ALA A 65 3.67 -11.17 8.65
C ALA A 65 4.05 -9.68 8.53
N ILE A 66 4.00 -8.93 9.65
CA ILE A 66 4.44 -7.53 9.68
C ILE A 66 5.92 -7.41 9.29
N ARG A 67 6.78 -8.31 9.79
CA ARG A 67 8.21 -8.33 9.41
C ARG A 67 8.39 -8.54 7.91
N GLN A 68 7.59 -9.41 7.28
CA GLN A 68 7.66 -9.62 5.83
C GLN A 68 7.25 -8.37 5.06
N ALA A 69 6.16 -7.70 5.45
CA ALA A 69 5.74 -6.45 4.83
C ALA A 69 6.85 -5.38 4.90
N ILE A 70 7.48 -5.21 6.07
CA ILE A 70 8.61 -4.30 6.26
C ILE A 70 9.80 -4.70 5.38
N ARG A 71 10.17 -5.99 5.33
CA ARG A 71 11.26 -6.47 4.46
C ARG A 71 11.00 -6.18 2.98
N ARG A 72 9.76 -6.37 2.49
CA ARG A 72 9.38 -6.03 1.11
C ARG A 72 9.53 -4.53 0.84
N ARG A 73 9.08 -3.67 1.76
CA ARG A 73 9.31 -2.23 1.68
C ARG A 73 10.80 -1.90 1.59
N TYR A 74 11.63 -2.47 2.45
CA TYR A 74 13.08 -2.25 2.43
C TYR A 74 13.74 -2.72 1.14
N ALA A 75 13.36 -3.89 0.61
CA ALA A 75 13.84 -4.39 -0.67
C ALA A 75 13.49 -3.46 -1.84
N LEU A 76 12.34 -2.78 -1.77
CA LEU A 76 11.87 -1.83 -2.78
C LEU A 76 12.37 -0.39 -2.58
N LEU A 77 13.19 -0.09 -1.56
CA LEU A 77 13.69 1.28 -1.33
C LEU A 77 14.39 1.90 -2.55
N PRO A 78 15.24 1.18 -3.31
CA PRO A 78 15.82 1.73 -4.54
C PRO A 78 14.75 2.13 -5.57
N TYR A 79 13.68 1.34 -5.70
CA TYR A 79 12.56 1.65 -6.60
C TYR A 79 11.78 2.87 -6.11
N TRP A 80 11.42 2.92 -4.82
CA TRP A 80 10.77 4.10 -4.23
C TRP A 80 11.59 5.38 -4.45
N TYR A 81 12.90 5.32 -4.23
CA TYR A 81 13.78 6.46 -4.42
C TYR A 81 13.81 6.91 -5.88
N ALA A 82 13.86 5.97 -6.83
CA ALA A 82 13.77 6.27 -8.25
C ALA A 82 12.45 6.95 -8.63
N LEU A 83 11.31 6.50 -8.07
CA LEU A 83 10.00 7.12 -8.31
C LEU A 83 9.89 8.54 -7.73
N PHE A 84 10.47 8.79 -6.54
CA PHE A 84 10.52 10.15 -5.99
C PHE A 84 11.43 11.07 -6.82
N ARG A 85 12.53 10.54 -7.38
CA ARG A 85 13.34 11.28 -8.35
C ARG A 85 12.56 11.59 -9.64
N GLU A 86 11.83 10.62 -10.18
CA GLU A 86 10.96 10.82 -11.34
C GLU A 86 9.94 11.93 -11.05
N HIS A 87 9.26 11.86 -9.91
CA HIS A 87 8.31 12.89 -9.50
C HIS A 87 8.95 14.29 -9.47
N ALA A 88 10.14 14.42 -8.91
CA ALA A 88 10.85 15.70 -8.86
C ALA A 88 11.20 16.27 -10.25
N LEU A 89 11.30 15.42 -11.28
CA LEU A 89 11.65 15.81 -12.64
C LEU A 89 10.43 16.03 -13.54
N THR A 90 9.38 15.23 -13.39
CA THR A 90 8.24 15.17 -14.33
C THR A 90 6.90 15.47 -13.70
N GLY A 91 6.81 15.48 -12.36
CA GLY A 91 5.55 15.57 -11.63
C GLY A 91 4.80 14.24 -11.51
N ALA A 92 5.23 13.16 -12.17
CA ALA A 92 4.55 11.86 -12.08
C ALA A 92 4.61 11.30 -10.64
N PRO A 93 3.48 11.03 -9.96
CA PRO A 93 3.50 10.64 -8.56
C PRO A 93 4.00 9.19 -8.38
N PRO A 94 4.65 8.83 -7.25
CA PRO A 94 5.05 7.45 -6.97
C PRO A 94 3.88 6.48 -6.78
N MET A 95 2.76 6.95 -6.24
CA MET A 95 1.52 6.20 -6.07
C MET A 95 0.49 6.74 -7.05
N ARG A 96 -0.03 5.89 -7.94
CA ARG A 96 -0.84 6.31 -9.09
C ARG A 96 -2.17 5.54 -9.12
N PRO A 97 -3.31 6.19 -9.40
CA PRO A 97 -4.52 5.48 -9.79
C PRO A 97 -4.24 4.62 -11.03
N ILE A 98 -4.92 3.48 -11.19
CA ILE A 98 -4.66 2.58 -12.33
C ILE A 98 -4.86 3.29 -13.67
N TRP A 99 -5.89 4.13 -13.78
CA TRP A 99 -6.17 4.89 -15.00
C TRP A 99 -5.04 5.84 -15.42
N PHE A 100 -4.13 6.21 -14.51
CA PHE A 100 -2.98 7.05 -14.84
C PHE A 100 -2.03 6.32 -15.80
N GLU A 101 -1.80 5.02 -15.58
CA GLU A 101 -1.00 4.16 -16.47
C GLU A 101 -1.83 3.59 -17.62
N PHE A 102 -3.13 3.37 -17.39
CA PHE A 102 -4.04 2.72 -18.34
C PHE A 102 -5.26 3.62 -18.69
N PRO A 103 -5.06 4.78 -19.33
CA PRO A 103 -6.10 5.79 -19.53
C PRO A 103 -7.21 5.35 -20.50
N LYS A 104 -7.00 4.28 -21.27
CA LYS A 104 -8.00 3.72 -22.19
C LYS A 104 -8.95 2.73 -21.51
N GLU A 105 -8.61 2.25 -20.32
CA GLU A 105 -9.41 1.26 -19.60
C GLU A 105 -10.40 1.91 -18.64
N GLN A 106 -11.54 2.34 -19.20
CA GLN A 106 -12.60 3.06 -18.46
C GLN A 106 -13.09 2.33 -17.21
N LYS A 107 -13.01 0.99 -17.18
CA LYS A 107 -13.39 0.17 -16.03
C LYS A 107 -12.62 0.52 -14.74
N PHE A 108 -11.45 1.16 -14.86
CA PHE A 108 -10.62 1.55 -13.72
C PHE A 108 -10.75 3.02 -13.30
N PHE A 109 -11.62 3.80 -13.93
CA PHE A 109 -11.71 5.25 -13.64
C PHE A 109 -12.15 5.53 -12.20
N ASP A 110 -13.12 4.76 -11.71
CA ASP A 110 -13.64 4.87 -10.35
C ASP A 110 -13.02 3.82 -9.40
N TYR A 111 -11.96 3.12 -9.84
CA TYR A 111 -11.38 2.03 -9.05
C TYR A 111 -10.34 2.54 -8.05
N GLU A 112 -10.67 2.45 -6.76
CA GLU A 112 -9.84 2.96 -5.66
C GLU A 112 -9.34 1.87 -4.68
N LYS A 113 -9.70 0.60 -4.92
CA LYS A 113 -9.28 -0.54 -4.08
C LYS A 113 -7.88 -1.07 -4.40
N ALA A 114 -7.32 -0.65 -5.53
CA ALA A 114 -5.94 -0.95 -5.92
C ALA A 114 -5.28 0.28 -6.55
N TRP A 115 -3.96 0.27 -6.59
CA TRP A 115 -3.17 1.34 -7.18
C TRP A 115 -1.91 0.80 -7.83
N MET A 116 -1.28 1.63 -8.66
CA MET A 116 0.05 1.39 -9.18
C MET A 116 1.09 2.06 -8.29
N VAL A 117 2.20 1.37 -8.03
CA VAL A 117 3.43 1.96 -7.52
C VAL A 117 4.36 2.12 -8.72
N GLY A 118 4.55 3.36 -9.13
CA GLY A 118 5.14 3.70 -10.42
C GLY A 118 4.39 3.06 -11.57
N ASN A 119 5.12 2.62 -12.59
CA ASN A 119 4.58 1.92 -13.77
C ASN A 119 4.77 0.39 -13.73
N ALA A 120 5.28 -0.17 -12.63
CA ALA A 120 5.73 -1.58 -12.62
C ALA A 120 4.95 -2.49 -11.67
N LEU A 121 4.34 -1.95 -10.60
CA LEU A 121 3.71 -2.77 -9.56
C LEU A 121 2.25 -2.38 -9.38
N LEU A 122 1.34 -3.32 -9.61
CA LEU A 122 -0.06 -3.20 -9.20
C LEU A 122 -0.22 -3.77 -7.79
N VAL A 123 -0.79 -2.96 -6.89
CA VAL A 123 -0.98 -3.31 -5.48
C VAL A 123 -2.47 -3.34 -5.18
N HIS A 124 -2.96 -4.51 -4.79
CA HIS A 124 -4.35 -4.73 -4.36
C HIS A 124 -4.35 -5.34 -2.95
N PRO A 125 -4.36 -4.52 -1.88
CA PRO A 125 -4.39 -5.04 -0.53
C PRO A 125 -5.73 -5.71 -0.19
N VAL A 126 -5.71 -6.57 0.83
CA VAL A 126 -6.92 -7.08 1.47
C VAL A 126 -7.36 -6.07 2.53
N VAL A 127 -8.54 -5.48 2.36
CA VAL A 127 -9.06 -4.42 3.25
C VAL A 127 -10.33 -4.81 4.01
N GLU A 128 -10.92 -5.96 3.67
CA GLU A 128 -12.12 -6.50 4.31
C GLU A 128 -11.73 -7.51 5.38
N LYS A 129 -12.50 -7.51 6.48
CA LYS A 129 -12.30 -8.46 7.58
C LYS A 129 -12.54 -9.90 7.11
N ASP A 130 -11.78 -10.84 7.66
CA ASP A 130 -11.95 -12.29 7.43
C ASP A 130 -11.93 -12.69 5.95
N THR A 131 -11.14 -11.95 5.16
CA THR A 131 -10.93 -12.19 3.73
C THR A 131 -9.58 -12.83 3.46
N TYR A 132 -9.59 -13.92 2.69
CA TYR A 132 -8.41 -14.75 2.40
C TYR A 132 -8.04 -14.79 0.92
N SER A 133 -8.90 -14.25 0.06
CA SER A 133 -8.66 -14.12 -1.38
C SER A 133 -9.28 -12.82 -1.89
N VAL A 134 -8.66 -12.24 -2.91
CA VAL A 134 -9.19 -11.09 -3.64
C VAL A 134 -9.09 -11.36 -5.13
N ASN A 135 -10.13 -10.99 -5.87
CA ASN A 135 -10.07 -11.00 -7.32
C ASN A 135 -9.35 -9.72 -7.76
N VAL A 136 -8.30 -9.88 -8.56
CA VAL A 136 -7.53 -8.76 -9.09
C VAL A 136 -7.78 -8.68 -10.58
N ASP A 137 -8.53 -7.67 -10.99
CA ASP A 137 -8.68 -7.34 -12.40
C ASP A 137 -7.39 -6.67 -12.87
N LEU A 138 -6.66 -7.36 -13.75
CA LEU A 138 -5.44 -6.85 -14.33
C LEU A 138 -5.78 -5.97 -15.56
N PRO A 139 -5.11 -4.82 -15.71
CA PRO A 139 -5.11 -4.08 -16.97
C PRO A 139 -4.55 -4.92 -18.12
N ALA A 140 -5.02 -4.66 -19.32
CA ALA A 140 -4.53 -5.31 -20.53
C ALA A 140 -3.05 -4.93 -20.77
N GLY A 141 -2.18 -5.93 -20.84
CA GLY A 141 -0.74 -5.76 -21.03
C GLY A 141 0.00 -7.08 -21.24
N GLU A 142 1.24 -7.01 -21.72
CA GLU A 142 2.10 -8.17 -21.96
C GLU A 142 2.58 -8.79 -20.64
N GLN A 143 2.23 -10.08 -20.44
CA GLN A 143 2.67 -10.99 -19.37
C GLN A 143 2.77 -10.39 -17.94
N SER A 144 1.65 -10.38 -17.22
CA SER A 144 1.63 -10.17 -15.78
C SER A 144 2.18 -11.39 -15.03
N VAL A 145 3.20 -11.20 -14.18
CA VAL A 145 3.66 -12.23 -13.24
C VAL A 145 2.98 -12.03 -11.89
N SER A 146 2.03 -12.89 -11.56
CA SER A 146 1.33 -12.87 -10.27
C SER A 146 2.23 -13.45 -9.17
N SER A 147 2.64 -12.65 -8.18
CA SER A 147 3.17 -13.18 -6.93
C SER A 147 2.11 -13.07 -5.83
N CYS A 148 1.35 -14.16 -5.65
CA CYS A 148 0.43 -14.28 -4.53
C CYS A 148 1.26 -14.78 -3.33
N SER A 149 1.49 -13.92 -2.34
CA SER A 149 2.17 -14.35 -1.10
C SER A 149 1.11 -14.62 -0.03
N MET A 150 0.99 -15.89 0.36
CA MET A 150 0.28 -16.34 1.57
C MET A 150 1.06 -15.97 2.83
#